data_AF-A0A8K0KL97-F1
#
_entry.id   AF-A0A8K0KL97-F1
#
_cell.length_a   1.000
_cell.length_b   1.000
_cell.length_c   1.000
_cell.angle_alpha   90.00
_cell.angle_beta   90.00
_cell.angle_gamma   90.00
#
_symmetry.space_group_name_H-M   'P 1'
#
loop_
_entity.id
_entity.type
_entity.pdbx_description
1 polymer ?
#
loop_
_entity_poly.entity_id
_entity_poly.type
_entity_poly.pdbx_seq_one_letter_code
_entity_poly.pdbx_strand_id
1 'polypeptide(L)'
;MYKMTGNSKSYISFISLRRICKQLSKACYSNYITKVQESIPFNTNVFWYHVKNINKHDGIPRKMHYNNVSVSSQRDITNLFASFFSQVYVPNIPKTSPSISDVTINPLNADALNSRHPVLGGGADALRARHGSRYVRWPIAEPSFGG
;
A
#
# COMPACT_ATOMS: atom_id res chain seq x y z
N MET A 1 31.66 -6.82 22.75
CA MET A 1 33.03 -7.10 23.28
C MET A 1 33.75 -8.15 22.41
N TYR A 2 34.18 -7.78 21.19
CA TYR A 2 35.18 -8.55 20.42
C TYR A 2 36.13 -7.60 19.69
N LYS A 3 35.59 -6.50 19.13
CA LYS A 3 36.37 -5.41 18.52
C LYS A 3 37.38 -4.74 19.47
N MET A 4 37.26 -4.98 20.77
CA MET A 4 38.08 -4.33 21.81
C MET A 4 39.05 -5.28 22.53
N THR A 5 38.87 -6.60 22.41
CA THR A 5 39.52 -7.57 23.33
C THR A 5 40.47 -8.53 22.62
N GLY A 6 40.50 -8.57 21.28
CA GLY A 6 41.42 -9.41 20.50
C GLY A 6 41.32 -10.93 20.72
N ASN A 7 40.43 -11.39 21.60
CA ASN A 7 40.32 -12.77 22.02
C ASN A 7 39.61 -13.63 20.96
N SER A 8 40.34 -14.59 20.40
CA SER A 8 39.89 -15.49 19.34
C SER A 8 38.67 -16.33 19.76
N LYS A 9 38.57 -16.75 21.03
CA LYS A 9 37.44 -17.54 21.53
C LYS A 9 36.13 -16.73 21.50
N SER A 10 36.17 -15.46 21.94
CA SER A 10 35.00 -14.56 21.90
C SER A 10 34.55 -14.26 20.48
N TYR A 11 35.49 -14.18 19.53
CA TYR A 11 35.17 -14.00 18.11
C TYR A 11 34.50 -15.22 17.49
N ILE A 12 34.99 -16.43 17.79
CA ILE A 12 34.37 -17.69 17.33
C ILE A 12 32.94 -17.81 17.86
N SER A 13 32.70 -17.52 19.14
CA SER A 13 31.35 -17.50 19.72
C SER A 13 30.43 -16.50 19.03
N PHE A 14 30.93 -15.29 18.72
CA PHE A 14 30.16 -14.28 17.99
C PHE A 14 29.78 -14.74 16.57
N ILE A 15 30.72 -15.29 15.81
CA ILE A 15 30.44 -15.81 14.46
C ILE A 15 29.43 -16.96 14.55
N SER A 16 29.61 -17.88 15.49
CA SER A 16 28.70 -19.01 15.71
C SER A 16 27.28 -18.52 16.00
N LEU A 17 27.12 -17.60 16.95
CA LEU A 17 25.82 -17.03 17.30
C LEU A 17 25.18 -16.30 16.11
N ARG A 18 25.96 -15.50 15.36
CA ARG A 18 25.47 -14.82 14.17
C ARG A 18 25.01 -15.80 13.09
N ARG A 19 25.73 -16.91 12.90
CA ARG A 19 25.33 -17.99 11.98
C ARG A 19 24.02 -18.61 12.40
N ILE A 20 23.87 -18.95 13.68
CA ILE A 20 22.64 -19.51 14.26
C ILE A 20 21.46 -18.55 14.06
N CYS A 21 21.61 -17.27 14.42
CA CYS A 21 20.56 -16.27 14.23
C CYS A 21 20.13 -16.14 12.76
N LYS A 22 21.09 -16.13 11.82
CA LYS A 22 20.81 -16.04 10.38
C LYS A 22 20.04 -17.27 9.90
N GLN A 23 20.44 -18.46 10.33
CA GLN A 23 19.78 -19.72 9.98
C GLN A 23 18.35 -19.77 10.55
N LEU A 24 18.18 -19.42 11.83
CA LEU A 24 16.88 -19.42 12.49
C LEU A 24 15.95 -18.38 11.85
N SER A 25 16.44 -17.17 11.57
CA SER A 25 15.65 -16.14 10.89
C SER A 25 15.15 -16.62 9.53
N LYS A 26 16.00 -17.30 8.74
CA LYS A 26 15.59 -17.89 7.47
C LYS A 26 14.53 -18.97 7.67
N ALA A 27 14.74 -19.90 8.62
CA ALA A 27 13.81 -20.99 8.90
C ALA A 27 12.44 -20.47 9.36
N CYS A 28 12.41 -19.52 10.30
CA CYS A 28 11.18 -18.89 10.77
C CYS A 28 10.44 -18.17 9.65
N TYR A 29 11.15 -17.42 8.80
CA TYR A 29 10.53 -16.73 7.67
C TYR A 29 9.96 -17.72 6.64
N SER A 30 10.70 -18.78 6.29
CA SER A 30 10.21 -19.83 5.40
C SER A 30 8.95 -20.49 5.93
N ASN A 31 8.95 -20.89 7.22
CA ASN A 31 7.77 -21.47 7.86
C ASN A 31 6.57 -20.50 7.85
N TYR A 32 6.82 -19.22 8.15
CA TYR A 32 5.78 -18.20 8.06
C TYR A 32 5.19 -18.09 6.64
N ILE A 33 6.02 -18.07 5.59
CA ILE A 33 5.54 -18.01 4.20
C ILE A 33 4.73 -19.25 3.84
N THR A 34 5.18 -20.44 4.22
CA THR A 34 4.43 -21.69 4.02
C THR A 34 3.05 -21.60 4.66
N LYS A 35 2.95 -21.14 5.92
CA LYS A 35 1.67 -20.94 6.61
C LYS A 35 0.78 -19.92 5.90
N VAL A 36 1.34 -18.82 5.39
CA VAL A 36 0.58 -17.84 4.61
C VAL A 36 0.01 -18.50 3.36
N GLN A 37 0.81 -19.29 2.63
CA GLN A 37 0.39 -19.99 1.42
C GLN A 37 -0.70 -21.03 1.70
N GLU A 38 -0.52 -21.85 2.73
CA GLU A 38 -1.51 -22.86 3.17
C GLU A 38 -2.81 -22.21 3.65
N SER A 39 -2.75 -20.99 4.18
CA SER A 39 -3.93 -20.24 4.62
C SER A 39 -4.75 -19.64 3.48
N ILE A 40 -4.22 -19.52 2.25
CA ILE A 40 -4.91 -18.88 1.11
C ILE A 40 -6.32 -19.45 0.88
N PRO A 41 -6.55 -20.78 0.79
CA PRO A 41 -7.89 -21.32 0.54
C PRO A 41 -8.89 -21.06 1.69
N PHE A 42 -8.41 -20.85 2.92
CA PHE A 42 -9.28 -20.72 4.10
C PHE A 42 -9.44 -19.28 4.58
N ASN A 43 -8.41 -18.45 4.39
CA ASN A 43 -8.33 -17.08 4.87
C ASN A 43 -7.38 -16.24 4.01
N THR A 44 -7.93 -15.69 2.93
CA THR A 44 -7.20 -14.81 2.00
C THR A 44 -6.73 -13.51 2.64
N ASN A 45 -7.30 -13.07 3.77
CA ASN A 45 -6.89 -11.84 4.46
C ASN A 45 -5.45 -11.93 4.98
N VAL A 46 -4.98 -13.13 5.36
CA VAL A 46 -3.61 -13.35 5.84
C VAL A 46 -2.60 -13.06 4.72
N PHE A 47 -2.90 -13.49 3.50
CA PHE A 47 -2.11 -13.20 2.32
C PHE A 47 -2.09 -11.69 2.03
N TRP A 48 -3.26 -11.04 1.98
CA TRP A 48 -3.34 -9.61 1.72
C TRP A 48 -2.68 -8.76 2.81
N TYR A 49 -2.73 -9.20 4.06
CA TYR A 49 -1.98 -8.59 5.15
C TYR A 49 -0.47 -8.69 4.94
N HIS A 50 0.03 -9.86 4.53
CA HIS A 50 1.43 -10.04 4.17
C HIS A 50 1.84 -9.09 3.02
N VAL A 51 1.07 -9.08 1.93
CA VAL A 51 1.30 -8.23 0.75
C VAL A 51 1.29 -6.74 1.14
N LYS A 52 0.32 -6.31 1.94
CA LYS A 52 0.23 -4.95 2.45
C LYS A 52 1.47 -4.57 3.25
N ASN A 53 1.97 -5.46 4.10
CA ASN A 53 3.14 -5.20 4.93
C ASN A 53 4.44 -5.10 4.13
N ILE A 54 4.62 -5.92 3.09
CA ILE A 54 5.82 -5.81 2.23
C ILE A 54 5.77 -4.59 1.30
N ASN A 55 4.56 -4.15 0.95
CA ASN A 55 4.30 -2.96 0.13
C ASN A 55 4.04 -1.71 0.95
N LYS A 56 4.26 -1.74 2.27
CA LYS A 56 4.07 -0.59 3.13
C LYS A 56 5.16 0.45 2.82
N HIS A 57 4.86 1.31 1.85
CA HIS A 57 5.60 2.54 1.57
C HIS A 57 4.75 3.70 2.06
N ASP A 58 5.33 4.51 2.94
CA ASP A 58 4.72 5.76 3.35
C ASP A 58 4.91 6.77 2.20
N GLY A 59 3.85 7.00 1.40
CA GLY A 59 3.81 8.06 0.40
C GLY A 59 3.97 7.60 -1.07
N ILE A 60 4.55 8.49 -1.88
CA ILE A 60 4.71 8.31 -3.33
C ILE A 60 5.96 7.47 -3.61
N PRO A 61 5.92 6.48 -4.53
CA PRO A 61 7.08 5.65 -4.84
C PRO A 61 8.26 6.48 -5.35
N ARG A 62 9.50 6.08 -5.07
CA ARG A 62 10.71 6.77 -5.56
C ARG A 62 10.86 6.68 -7.10
N LYS A 63 10.23 5.68 -7.70
CA LYS A 63 10.25 5.43 -9.13
C LYS A 63 8.96 4.73 -9.53
N MET A 64 8.27 5.25 -10.54
CA MET A 64 7.04 4.68 -11.09
C MET A 64 7.29 4.16 -12.50
N HIS A 65 6.62 3.08 -12.85
CA HIS A 65 6.62 2.50 -14.18
C HIS A 65 5.19 2.43 -14.68
N TYR A 66 4.94 2.94 -15.89
CA TYR A 66 3.65 2.86 -16.55
C TYR A 66 3.88 2.76 -18.06
N ASN A 67 3.34 1.70 -18.69
CA ASN A 67 3.67 1.30 -20.07
C ASN A 67 5.20 1.19 -20.26
N ASN A 68 5.75 1.86 -21.28
CA ASN A 68 7.19 1.93 -21.55
C ASN A 68 7.89 3.11 -20.85
N VAL A 69 7.18 3.83 -19.97
CA VAL A 69 7.70 5.03 -19.32
C VAL A 69 8.09 4.73 -17.87
N SER A 70 9.27 5.20 -17.48
CA SER A 70 9.75 5.12 -16.10
C SER A 70 10.23 6.49 -15.63
N VAL A 71 9.69 6.94 -14.50
CA VAL A 71 9.98 8.28 -13.96
C VAL A 71 10.32 8.19 -12.47
N SER A 72 11.22 9.06 -12.01
CA SER A 72 11.68 9.15 -10.62
C SER A 72 11.44 10.52 -9.98
N SER A 73 10.98 11.50 -10.75
CA SER A 73 10.60 12.82 -10.29
C SER A 73 9.18 12.79 -9.73
N GLN A 74 8.97 13.37 -8.55
CA GLN A 74 7.67 13.40 -7.88
C GLN A 74 6.55 13.96 -8.78
N ARG A 75 6.84 15.03 -9.52
CA ARG A 75 5.89 15.68 -10.43
C ARG A 75 5.48 14.76 -11.58
N ASP A 76 6.45 14.05 -12.14
CA ASP A 76 6.19 13.16 -13.27
C ASP A 76 5.45 11.90 -12.80
N ILE A 77 5.71 11.43 -11.58
CA ILE A 77 4.97 10.36 -10.93
C ILE A 77 3.50 10.78 -10.72
N THR A 78 3.24 11.99 -10.24
CA THR A 78 1.86 12.49 -10.10
C THR A 78 1.14 12.62 -11.44
N ASN A 79 1.84 13.06 -12.48
CA ASN A 79 1.28 13.16 -13.83
C ASN A 79 0.97 11.77 -14.42
N LEU A 80 1.81 10.76 -14.17
CA LEU A 80 1.52 9.38 -14.55
C LEU A 80 0.30 8.83 -13.83
N PHE A 81 0.15 9.10 -12.53
CA PHE A 81 -1.08 8.73 -11.81
C PHE A 81 -2.31 9.38 -12.43
N ALA A 82 -2.26 10.69 -12.70
CA ALA A 82 -3.36 11.40 -13.35
C ALA A 82 -3.72 10.78 -14.70
N SER A 83 -2.72 10.47 -15.52
CA SER A 83 -2.90 9.85 -16.84
C SER A 83 -3.52 8.45 -16.75
N PHE A 84 -3.08 7.64 -15.78
CA PHE A 84 -3.64 6.31 -15.54
C PHE A 84 -5.10 6.41 -15.09
N PHE A 85 -5.39 7.23 -14.09
CA PHE A 85 -6.73 7.35 -13.55
C PHE A 85 -7.71 8.00 -14.53
N SER A 86 -7.26 8.94 -15.37
CA SER A 86 -8.11 9.49 -16.43
C SER A 86 -8.51 8.44 -17.46
N GLN A 87 -7.67 7.43 -17.72
CA GLN A 87 -8.01 6.34 -18.65
C GLN A 87 -8.95 5.31 -18.01
N VAL A 88 -8.69 4.94 -16.75
CA VAL A 88 -9.46 3.91 -16.05
C VAL A 88 -10.86 4.41 -15.65
N TYR A 89 -10.97 5.70 -15.31
CA TYR A 89 -12.20 6.30 -14.80
C TYR A 89 -12.86 7.26 -15.78
N VAL A 90 -12.73 7.04 -17.10
CA VAL A 90 -13.54 7.80 -18.06
C VAL A 90 -15.01 7.49 -17.77
N PRO A 91 -15.81 8.47 -17.32
CA PRO A 91 -17.23 8.22 -17.17
C PRO A 91 -17.80 7.98 -18.56
N ASN A 92 -18.47 6.85 -18.73
CA ASN A 92 -19.28 6.59 -19.93
C ASN A 92 -20.55 7.46 -19.81
N ILE A 93 -20.37 8.78 -19.85
CA ILE A 93 -21.47 9.73 -19.86
C ILE A 93 -22.03 9.64 -21.28
N PRO A 94 -23.24 9.09 -21.51
CA PRO A 94 -23.93 9.40 -22.74
C PRO A 94 -23.98 10.93 -22.84
N LYS A 95 -23.60 11.48 -23.99
CA LYS A 95 -23.64 12.91 -24.29
C LYS A 95 -25.08 13.41 -24.40
N THR A 96 -25.92 13.15 -23.41
CA THR A 96 -27.18 13.84 -23.23
C THR A 96 -26.89 15.01 -22.32
N SER A 97 -26.72 16.18 -22.93
CA SER A 97 -26.78 17.45 -22.23
C SER A 97 -28.03 17.43 -21.34
N PRO A 98 -27.91 17.61 -20.01
CA PRO A 98 -29.08 17.75 -19.18
C PRO A 98 -29.76 19.05 -19.58
N SER A 99 -30.89 18.93 -20.29
CA SER A 99 -31.79 20.05 -20.53
C SER A 99 -32.31 20.51 -19.17
N ILE A 100 -32.20 21.81 -18.90
CA ILE A 100 -32.65 22.47 -17.67
C ILE A 100 -34.18 22.35 -17.46
N SER A 101 -34.93 21.79 -18.42
CA SER A 101 -36.38 21.64 -18.37
C SER A 101 -36.91 20.65 -17.33
N ASP A 102 -36.08 19.79 -16.72
CA ASP A 102 -36.59 18.65 -15.93
C ASP A 102 -36.49 18.84 -14.41
N VAL A 103 -36.05 20.01 -13.93
CA VAL A 103 -36.02 20.30 -12.48
C VAL A 103 -37.30 21.03 -12.06
N THR A 104 -38.36 20.27 -11.80
CA THR A 104 -39.52 20.77 -11.06
C THR A 104 -39.10 20.98 -9.60
N ILE A 105 -38.75 22.21 -9.23
CA ILE A 105 -38.57 22.59 -7.83
C ILE A 105 -39.95 22.76 -7.21
N ASN A 106 -40.42 21.76 -6.47
CA ASN A 106 -41.56 21.94 -5.57
C ASN A 106 -41.07 22.66 -4.31
N PRO A 107 -41.64 23.81 -3.93
CA PRO A 107 -41.18 24.54 -2.76
C PRO A 107 -41.97 24.12 -1.50
N LEU A 108 -41.26 24.17 -0.36
CA LEU A 108 -41.71 24.24 1.04
C LEU A 108 -42.11 22.94 1.78
N ASN A 109 -41.28 22.59 2.77
CA ASN A 109 -41.76 22.57 4.16
C ASN A 109 -40.64 23.08 5.09
N ALA A 110 -40.74 24.35 5.45
CA ALA A 110 -39.81 25.03 6.35
C ALA A 110 -40.39 25.04 7.77
N ASP A 111 -40.55 23.88 8.41
CA ASP A 111 -41.09 23.81 9.79
C ASP A 111 -40.63 22.57 10.59
N ALA A 112 -39.39 22.11 10.42
CA ALA A 112 -38.78 21.15 11.34
C ALA A 112 -37.66 21.81 12.15
N LEU A 113 -38.10 22.47 13.23
CA LEU A 113 -37.32 23.08 14.30
C LEU A 113 -36.20 22.17 14.84
N ASN A 114 -35.01 22.78 14.95
CA ASN A 114 -34.30 22.96 16.21
C ASN A 114 -34.44 21.85 17.27
N SER A 115 -33.42 20.99 17.37
CA SER A 115 -32.90 20.61 18.70
C SER A 115 -31.56 19.87 18.62
N ARG A 116 -30.60 20.44 19.38
CA ARG A 116 -29.34 19.85 19.92
C ARG A 116 -28.03 20.10 19.15
N HIS A 117 -27.29 21.10 19.62
CA HIS A 117 -25.84 21.05 19.85
C HIS A 117 -25.60 20.63 21.33
N PRO A 118 -24.39 20.28 21.86
CA PRO A 118 -23.05 20.63 21.36
C PRO A 118 -21.84 19.64 21.58
N VAL A 119 -20.73 19.91 20.84
CA VAL A 119 -19.30 20.03 21.29
C VAL A 119 -18.38 18.81 21.58
N LEU A 120 -17.30 18.75 20.78
CA LEU A 120 -15.84 18.57 21.00
C LEU A 120 -15.22 17.48 21.91
N GLY A 121 -14.15 16.87 21.37
CA GLY A 121 -13.04 16.19 22.06
C GLY A 121 -12.36 15.23 21.06
N GLY A 122 -11.14 15.42 20.57
CA GLY A 122 -9.89 15.58 21.31
C GLY A 122 -9.17 14.23 21.34
N GLY A 123 -8.13 14.03 20.52
CA GLY A 123 -7.39 12.76 20.49
C GLY A 123 -6.16 12.82 19.59
N ALA A 124 -5.01 12.93 20.23
CA ALA A 124 -3.69 13.11 19.64
C ALA A 124 -3.02 11.77 19.23
N ASP A 125 -1.89 11.93 18.55
CA ASP A 125 -0.74 11.02 18.48
C ASP A 125 -0.77 9.82 17.51
N ALA A 126 0.09 9.91 16.48
CA ALA A 126 0.82 8.74 15.98
C ALA A 126 2.18 9.14 15.36
N LEU A 127 3.23 9.07 16.18
CA LEU A 127 4.62 8.98 15.72
C LEU A 127 4.90 7.59 15.14
N ARG A 128 5.62 7.54 14.02
CA ARG A 128 6.94 6.90 13.85
C ARG A 128 7.13 6.21 12.50
N ALA A 129 7.91 6.90 11.67
CA ALA A 129 8.55 6.39 10.48
C ALA A 129 9.42 5.14 10.76
N ARG A 130 9.39 4.17 9.84
CA ARG A 130 10.50 3.25 9.58
C ARG A 130 10.62 2.99 8.08
N HIS A 131 11.64 3.59 7.49
CA HIS A 131 12.11 3.35 6.13
C HIS A 131 12.43 1.87 5.88
N GLY A 132 12.01 1.37 4.72
CA GLY A 132 12.33 0.04 4.21
C GLY A 132 11.94 -0.13 2.75
N SER A 133 12.65 0.57 1.85
CA SER A 133 12.48 0.56 0.40
C SER A 133 12.51 -0.85 -0.22
N ARG A 134 11.43 -1.27 -0.90
CA ARG A 134 11.36 -2.43 -1.80
C ARG A 134 10.28 -2.19 -2.87
N TYR A 135 10.72 -2.20 -4.12
CA TYR A 135 9.97 -1.85 -5.34
C TYR A 135 8.62 -2.56 -5.48
N VAL A 136 7.59 -1.83 -5.90
CA VAL A 136 6.30 -2.38 -6.34
C VAL A 136 6.41 -2.72 -7.83
N ARG A 137 6.35 -4.00 -8.16
CA ARG A 137 6.13 -4.50 -9.53
C ARG A 137 4.63 -4.79 -9.63
N TRP A 138 3.90 -3.97 -10.39
CA TRP A 138 2.50 -4.25 -10.72
C TRP A 138 2.44 -5.42 -11.73
N PRO A 139 1.44 -6.32 -11.63
CA PRO A 139 1.33 -7.44 -12.54
C PRO A 139 1.03 -6.92 -13.95
N ILE A 140 1.87 -7.31 -14.89
CA ILE A 140 1.70 -7.08 -16.31
C ILE A 140 0.57 -8.01 -16.74
N ALA A 141 -0.55 -7.45 -17.22
CA ALA A 141 -1.53 -8.24 -17.93
C ALA A 141 -0.88 -8.70 -19.25
N GLU A 142 -0.63 -10.00 -19.38
CA GLU A 142 -0.21 -10.59 -20.65
C GLU A 142 -1.37 -10.47 -21.64
N PRO A 143 -1.15 -9.95 -22.87
CA PRO A 143 -2.16 -10.02 -23.90
C PRO A 143 -2.28 -11.47 -24.39
N SER A 144 -3.47 -12.02 -24.26
CA SER A 144 -3.87 -13.28 -24.89
C SER A 144 -3.77 -13.13 -26.41
N PHE A 145 -2.75 -13.74 -27.01
CA PHE A 145 -2.72 -13.98 -28.44
C PHE A 145 -3.56 -15.23 -28.74
N GLY A 146 -4.72 -15.01 -29.38
CA GLY A 146 -5.45 -16.04 -30.09
C GLY A 146 -4.91 -16.16 -31.52
N GLY A 147 -4.72 -17.39 -31.97
CA GLY A 147 -4.34 -17.80 -33.33
C GLY A 147 -4.33 -19.31 -33.40
#